data_AF-A0A7Y7NBU9-F1
#
_entry.id   AF-A0A7Y7NBU9-F1
#
_cell.length_a   1.000
_cell.length_b   1.000
_cell.length_c   1.000
_cell.angle_alpha   90.00
_cell.angle_beta   90.00
_cell.angle_gamma   90.00
#
_symmetry.space_group_name_H-M   'P 1'
#
loop_
_entity.id
_entity.type
_entity.pdbx_description
1 polymer ?
#
loop_
_entity_poly.entity_id
_entity_poly.type
_entity_poly.pdbx_seq_one_letter_code
_entity_poly.pdbx_strand_id
1 'polypeptide(L)'
;MVIGTIIEQHADQSSFLWLLRDRSFSAPHYTLKNLAKLDSRVEAHIDGLRVAGDAGWEICKETLGAGESGEVFAAAVLAFERGDAARIQAVLEVADEKPETSRGLVSAIGWLTWQQAEVQVGKLLSDESPLFRCVGLAACAAHRQDPGKALIDALSDGHPIIRARALQSVGEQGRKDLLPYIQDTLTVEDDFCRYSAAWSAALLGSADSAFVLKSFVRSDFPWPEDALRLAMRRMDHASAIDWQTELARQANSTRLAIIAAGAIGDPVLIPWIIEQMTVPELARVAGESFTMITSVDIAYADLEGERPKGFESGPTEDPEDEDVEMDPDEDLPWPNPELVNTWWQKNKSGFRNGARYLLKHPITYEHMEH
;
A
#
# COMPACT_ATOMS: atom_id res chain seq x y z
N MET A 1 -14.22 37.78 -10.58
CA MET A 1 -15.11 37.01 -11.46
C MET A 1 -14.71 35.56 -11.31
N VAL A 2 -15.59 34.76 -10.74
CA VAL A 2 -15.37 33.32 -10.56
C VAL A 2 -15.80 32.64 -11.86
N ILE A 3 -14.92 31.85 -12.48
CA ILE A 3 -15.22 31.13 -13.73
C ILE A 3 -15.55 29.69 -13.33
N GLY A 4 -16.84 29.33 -13.35
CA GLY A 4 -17.33 28.03 -12.85
C GLY A 4 -16.62 26.83 -13.48
N THR A 5 -16.41 26.84 -14.79
CA THR A 5 -15.73 25.77 -15.52
C THR A 5 -14.27 25.55 -15.09
N ILE A 6 -13.58 26.58 -14.57
CA ILE A 6 -12.23 26.43 -14.04
C ILE A 6 -12.27 25.74 -12.67
N ILE A 7 -13.29 26.01 -11.86
CA ILE A 7 -13.45 25.36 -10.55
C ILE A 7 -13.84 23.90 -10.72
N GLU A 8 -14.75 23.58 -11.64
CA GLU A 8 -15.07 22.21 -12.05
C GLU A 8 -13.80 21.44 -12.42
N GLN A 9 -12.94 22.05 -13.26
CA GLN A 9 -11.66 21.46 -13.59
C GLN A 9 -10.75 21.25 -12.36
N HIS A 10 -10.75 22.17 -11.39
CA HIS A 10 -9.99 21.95 -10.14
C HIS A 10 -10.55 20.79 -9.32
N ALA A 11 -11.87 20.66 -9.22
CA ALA A 11 -12.51 19.55 -8.51
C ALA A 11 -12.17 18.21 -9.18
N ASP A 12 -12.44 18.09 -10.47
CA ASP A 12 -12.17 16.88 -11.26
C ASP A 12 -10.69 16.47 -11.19
N GLN A 13 -9.78 17.43 -11.39
CA GLN A 13 -8.35 17.13 -11.35
C GLN A 13 -7.87 16.78 -9.94
N SER A 14 -8.42 17.39 -8.88
CA SER A 14 -8.05 17.02 -7.51
C SER A 14 -8.45 15.58 -7.17
N SER A 15 -9.67 15.17 -7.53
CA SER A 15 -10.17 13.80 -7.36
C SER A 15 -9.37 12.79 -8.17
N PHE A 16 -9.18 13.06 -9.46
CA PHE A 16 -8.44 12.18 -10.36
C PHE A 16 -6.96 12.02 -9.96
N LEU A 17 -6.29 13.13 -9.64
CA LEU A 17 -4.88 13.09 -9.25
C LEU A 17 -4.69 12.41 -7.90
N TRP A 18 -5.65 12.52 -6.98
CA TRP A 18 -5.62 11.76 -5.74
C TRP A 18 -5.73 10.24 -6.01
N LEU A 19 -6.65 9.80 -6.89
CA LEU A 19 -6.76 8.39 -7.28
C LEU A 19 -5.46 7.88 -7.92
N LEU A 20 -4.86 8.68 -8.80
CA LEU A 20 -3.56 8.35 -9.39
C LEU A 20 -2.47 8.24 -8.31
N ARG A 21 -2.40 9.21 -7.39
CA ARG A 21 -1.45 9.21 -6.28
C ARG A 21 -1.62 7.96 -5.40
N ASP A 22 -2.86 7.60 -5.10
CA ASP A 22 -3.19 6.45 -4.27
C ASP A 22 -2.69 5.13 -4.85
N ARG A 23 -2.93 4.91 -6.16
CA ARG A 23 -2.40 3.76 -6.91
C ARG A 23 -0.88 3.81 -7.03
N SER A 24 -0.31 5.00 -7.24
CA SER A 24 1.13 5.21 -7.42
C SER A 24 1.96 4.85 -6.19
N PHE A 25 1.36 4.82 -4.99
CA PHE A 25 2.09 4.51 -3.76
C PHE A 25 2.70 3.10 -3.76
N SER A 26 2.00 2.13 -4.36
CA SER A 26 2.46 0.74 -4.47
C SER A 26 3.03 0.40 -5.85
N ALA A 27 3.07 1.35 -6.77
CA ALA A 27 3.47 1.11 -8.15
C ALA A 27 5.01 1.11 -8.29
N PRO A 28 5.61 0.08 -8.93
CA PRO A 28 7.06 -0.14 -8.94
C PRO A 28 7.84 0.93 -9.72
N HIS A 29 7.18 1.65 -10.63
CA HIS A 29 7.78 2.69 -11.47
C HIS A 29 7.71 4.10 -10.83
N TYR A 30 7.08 4.24 -9.66
CA TYR A 30 7.02 5.50 -8.93
C TYR A 30 8.13 5.60 -7.88
N THR A 31 8.90 6.69 -7.96
CA THR A 31 9.84 7.07 -6.90
C THR A 31 9.18 8.04 -5.91
N LEU A 32 9.77 8.20 -4.71
CA LEU A 32 9.35 9.24 -3.77
C LEU A 32 9.35 10.65 -4.39
N LYS A 33 10.27 10.92 -5.33
CA LYS A 33 10.31 12.18 -6.09
C LYS A 33 9.12 12.32 -7.04
N ASN A 34 8.68 11.23 -7.67
CA ASN A 34 7.49 11.23 -8.53
C ASN A 34 6.23 11.45 -7.68
N LEU A 35 6.13 10.78 -6.53
CA LEU A 35 5.04 11.01 -5.57
C LEU A 35 5.00 12.46 -5.08
N ALA A 36 6.14 13.06 -4.69
CA ALA A 36 6.18 14.47 -4.28
C ALA A 36 5.70 15.45 -5.39
N LYS A 37 5.97 15.13 -6.66
CA LYS A 37 5.45 15.91 -7.79
C LYS A 37 3.94 15.72 -7.96
N LEU A 38 3.43 14.50 -7.79
CA LEU A 38 1.98 14.25 -7.80
C LEU A 38 1.32 15.01 -6.64
N ASP A 39 1.88 14.96 -5.45
CA ASP A 39 1.35 15.66 -4.26
C ASP A 39 1.30 17.17 -4.50
N SER A 40 2.32 17.74 -5.14
CA SER A 40 2.34 19.16 -5.53
C SER A 40 1.24 19.50 -6.54
N ARG A 41 0.89 18.58 -7.44
CA ARG A 41 -0.19 18.78 -8.42
C ARG A 41 -1.56 18.67 -7.76
N VAL A 42 -1.77 17.67 -6.90
CA VAL A 42 -3.00 17.54 -6.09
C VAL A 42 -3.22 18.82 -5.30
N GLU A 43 -2.20 19.28 -4.56
CA GLU A 43 -2.27 20.47 -3.73
C GLU A 43 -2.56 21.74 -4.54
N ALA A 44 -1.99 21.89 -5.74
CA ALA A 44 -2.28 23.04 -6.61
C ALA A 44 -3.76 23.10 -7.04
N HIS A 45 -4.40 21.96 -7.28
CA HIS A 45 -5.83 21.93 -7.61
C HIS A 45 -6.71 22.17 -6.38
N ILE A 46 -6.35 21.60 -5.24
CA ILE A 46 -7.02 21.89 -3.96
C ILE A 46 -6.92 23.39 -3.63
N ASP A 47 -5.76 24.03 -3.83
CA ASP A 47 -5.60 25.47 -3.60
C ASP A 47 -6.51 26.31 -4.50
N GLY A 48 -6.69 25.90 -5.77
CA GLY A 48 -7.69 26.49 -6.67
C GLY A 48 -9.11 26.45 -6.08
N LEU A 49 -9.50 25.32 -5.47
CA LEU A 49 -10.78 25.19 -4.77
C LEU A 49 -10.84 26.04 -3.50
N ARG A 50 -9.75 26.14 -2.73
CA ARG A 50 -9.67 27.02 -1.54
C ARG A 50 -9.89 28.48 -1.91
N VAL A 51 -9.24 28.95 -2.99
CA VAL A 51 -9.39 30.31 -3.53
C VAL A 51 -10.81 30.56 -4.01
N ALA A 52 -11.46 29.56 -4.59
CA ALA A 52 -12.87 29.63 -5.01
C ALA A 52 -13.86 29.71 -3.84
N GLY A 53 -13.44 29.38 -2.62
CA GLY A 53 -14.25 29.53 -1.41
C GLY A 53 -15.54 28.72 -1.45
N ASP A 54 -16.69 29.39 -1.26
CA ASP A 54 -17.99 28.71 -1.24
C ASP A 54 -18.37 28.14 -2.62
N ALA A 55 -17.95 28.79 -3.71
CA ALA A 55 -18.16 28.23 -5.05
C ALA A 55 -17.36 26.95 -5.27
N GLY A 56 -16.14 26.87 -4.71
CA GLY A 56 -15.33 25.65 -4.70
C GLY A 56 -16.03 24.52 -3.95
N TRP A 57 -16.58 24.83 -2.78
CA TRP A 57 -17.33 23.87 -2.01
C TRP A 57 -18.61 23.37 -2.69
N GLU A 58 -19.44 24.25 -3.27
CA GLU A 58 -20.68 23.81 -3.91
C GLU A 58 -20.40 22.84 -5.08
N ILE A 59 -19.32 23.05 -5.84
CA ILE A 59 -18.88 22.12 -6.88
C ILE A 59 -18.42 20.79 -6.28
N CYS A 60 -17.56 20.81 -5.26
CA CYS A 60 -17.15 19.57 -4.58
C CYS A 60 -18.36 18.80 -4.01
N LYS A 61 -19.32 19.51 -3.44
CA LYS A 61 -20.55 18.95 -2.91
C LYS A 61 -21.43 18.33 -4.00
N GLU A 62 -21.48 18.91 -5.19
CA GLU A 62 -22.16 18.29 -6.34
C GLU A 62 -21.45 16.99 -6.75
N THR A 63 -20.11 17.02 -6.87
CA THR A 63 -19.33 15.84 -7.25
C THR A 63 -19.36 14.72 -6.21
N LEU A 64 -19.58 15.03 -4.92
CA LEU A 64 -19.77 14.02 -3.87
C LEU A 64 -20.87 13.00 -4.23
N GLY A 65 -21.86 13.37 -5.05
CA GLY A 65 -22.90 12.46 -5.52
C GLY A 65 -22.40 11.25 -6.32
N ALA A 66 -21.21 11.33 -6.94
CA ALA A 66 -20.54 10.17 -7.54
C ALA A 66 -20.18 9.13 -6.48
N GLY A 67 -19.80 9.61 -5.28
CA GLY A 67 -19.45 8.80 -4.13
C GLY A 67 -18.26 7.89 -4.39
N GLU A 68 -17.24 8.39 -5.07
CA GLU A 68 -15.94 7.73 -5.15
C GLU A 68 -14.95 8.41 -4.19
N SER A 69 -13.84 7.70 -3.93
CA SER A 69 -12.87 8.15 -2.93
C SER A 69 -12.20 9.48 -3.29
N GLY A 70 -12.06 9.81 -4.58
CA GLY A 70 -11.44 11.05 -5.04
C GLY A 70 -12.27 12.29 -4.70
N GLU A 71 -13.58 12.24 -4.94
CA GLU A 71 -14.50 13.33 -4.64
C GLU A 71 -14.64 13.51 -3.13
N VAL A 72 -14.71 12.40 -2.38
CA VAL A 72 -14.68 12.43 -0.91
C VAL A 72 -13.39 13.07 -0.42
N PHE A 73 -12.24 12.74 -1.00
CA PHE A 73 -10.96 13.38 -0.65
C PHE A 73 -11.01 14.90 -0.86
N ALA A 74 -11.37 15.36 -2.06
CA ALA A 74 -11.37 16.78 -2.40
C ALA A 74 -12.33 17.59 -1.49
N ALA A 75 -13.56 17.09 -1.31
CA ALA A 75 -14.55 17.73 -0.46
C ALA A 75 -14.14 17.70 1.02
N ALA A 76 -13.58 16.59 1.51
CA ALA A 76 -13.14 16.44 2.88
C ALA A 76 -12.01 17.42 3.23
N VAL A 77 -11.04 17.66 2.34
CA VAL A 77 -9.97 18.64 2.60
C VAL A 77 -10.59 20.02 2.88
N LEU A 78 -11.50 20.49 2.02
CA LEU A 78 -12.14 21.80 2.18
C LEU A 78 -13.03 21.89 3.43
N ALA A 79 -13.74 20.80 3.76
CA ALA A 79 -14.66 20.74 4.89
C ALA A 79 -13.90 20.73 6.23
N PHE A 80 -12.93 19.84 6.37
CA PHE A 80 -12.18 19.64 7.62
C PHE A 80 -11.20 20.78 7.88
N GLU A 81 -10.56 21.34 6.85
CA GLU A 81 -9.64 22.47 6.99
C GLU A 81 -10.28 23.69 7.67
N ARG A 82 -11.54 23.97 7.34
CA ARG A 82 -12.31 25.08 7.92
C ARG A 82 -13.06 24.72 9.19
N GLY A 83 -13.11 23.43 9.54
CA GLY A 83 -13.93 22.92 10.64
C GLY A 83 -15.44 23.18 10.45
N ASP A 84 -15.91 23.31 9.22
CA ASP A 84 -17.30 23.62 8.91
C ASP A 84 -18.18 22.38 9.15
N ALA A 85 -18.97 22.42 10.22
CA ALA A 85 -19.76 21.28 10.68
C ALA A 85 -20.75 20.77 9.63
N ALA A 86 -21.37 21.66 8.84
CA ALA A 86 -22.35 21.25 7.82
C ALA A 86 -21.66 20.57 6.64
N ARG A 87 -20.48 21.06 6.25
CA ARG A 87 -19.69 20.46 5.17
C ARG A 87 -19.11 19.11 5.58
N ILE A 88 -18.59 19.02 6.81
CA ILE A 88 -18.09 17.77 7.37
C ILE A 88 -19.20 16.74 7.40
N GLN A 89 -20.38 17.10 7.89
CA GLN A 89 -21.53 16.20 7.93
C GLN A 89 -21.90 15.66 6.54
N ALA A 90 -21.93 16.51 5.51
CA ALA A 90 -22.22 16.08 4.14
C ALA A 90 -21.17 15.08 3.59
N VAL A 91 -19.90 15.25 3.94
CA VAL A 91 -18.83 14.32 3.57
C VAL A 91 -18.98 12.99 4.34
N LEU A 92 -19.27 13.06 5.64
CA LEU A 92 -19.46 11.87 6.47
C LEU A 92 -20.67 11.06 6.02
N GLU A 93 -21.77 11.69 5.62
CA GLU A 93 -22.96 11.00 5.08
C GLU A 93 -22.61 10.12 3.88
N VAL A 94 -21.84 10.64 2.91
CA VAL A 94 -21.38 9.86 1.75
C VAL A 94 -20.46 8.72 2.19
N ALA A 95 -19.57 8.97 3.15
CA ALA A 95 -18.65 7.94 3.64
C ALA A 95 -19.36 6.83 4.42
N ASP A 96 -20.43 7.13 5.14
CA ASP A 96 -21.26 6.13 5.84
C ASP A 96 -22.06 5.28 4.85
N GLU A 97 -22.63 5.90 3.81
CA GLU A 97 -23.34 5.21 2.74
C GLU A 97 -22.41 4.34 1.87
N LYS A 98 -21.17 4.78 1.67
CA LYS A 98 -20.15 4.10 0.85
C LYS A 98 -18.83 3.95 1.61
N PRO A 99 -18.70 2.94 2.50
CA PRO A 99 -17.52 2.72 3.33
C PRO A 99 -16.20 2.58 2.54
N GLU A 100 -16.25 2.18 1.28
CA GLU A 100 -15.11 2.13 0.36
C GLU A 100 -14.46 3.51 0.13
N THR A 101 -15.19 4.60 0.36
CA THR A 101 -14.67 5.98 0.24
C THR A 101 -13.86 6.44 1.45
N SER A 102 -13.83 5.65 2.52
CA SER A 102 -13.09 5.96 3.75
C SER A 102 -11.60 6.23 3.52
N ARG A 103 -11.00 5.62 2.49
CA ARG A 103 -9.61 5.86 2.09
C ARG A 103 -9.38 7.31 1.64
N GLY A 104 -10.33 7.88 0.90
CA GLY A 104 -10.35 9.29 0.51
C GLY A 104 -10.46 10.21 1.72
N LEU A 105 -11.38 9.89 2.63
CA LEU A 105 -11.59 10.65 3.87
C LEU A 105 -10.35 10.66 4.78
N VAL A 106 -9.74 9.50 5.04
CA VAL A 106 -8.50 9.39 5.83
C VAL A 106 -7.37 10.17 5.17
N SER A 107 -7.23 10.06 3.84
CA SER A 107 -6.20 10.79 3.10
C SER A 107 -6.37 12.31 3.20
N ALA A 108 -7.62 12.79 3.13
CA ALA A 108 -7.92 14.21 3.25
C ALA A 108 -7.57 14.74 4.64
N ILE A 109 -7.93 14.01 5.70
CA ILE A 109 -7.55 14.38 7.06
C ILE A 109 -6.03 14.38 7.22
N GLY A 110 -5.34 13.38 6.67
CA GLY A 110 -3.87 13.30 6.64
C GLY A 110 -3.19 14.37 5.79
N TRP A 111 -3.92 15.02 4.87
CA TRP A 111 -3.44 16.12 4.04
C TRP A 111 -3.35 17.45 4.79
N LEU A 112 -4.13 17.59 5.87
CA LEU A 112 -4.15 18.78 6.70
C LEU A 112 -2.95 18.82 7.65
N THR A 113 -2.74 19.98 8.28
CA THR A 113 -1.89 20.02 9.48
C THR A 113 -2.62 19.40 10.67
N TRP A 114 -1.88 18.87 11.66
CA TRP A 114 -2.51 18.33 12.87
C TRP A 114 -3.41 19.35 13.58
N GLN A 115 -2.98 20.62 13.65
CA GLN A 115 -3.77 21.70 14.26
C GLN A 115 -5.14 21.89 13.61
N GLN A 116 -5.25 21.67 12.30
CA GLN A 116 -6.53 21.74 11.58
C GLN A 116 -7.39 20.48 11.84
N ALA A 117 -6.75 19.31 11.96
CA ALA A 117 -7.44 18.02 12.06
C ALA A 117 -7.86 17.63 13.49
N GLU A 118 -7.10 18.02 14.51
CA GLU A 118 -7.14 17.40 15.86
C GLU A 118 -8.54 17.39 16.50
N VAL A 119 -9.30 18.47 16.34
CA VAL A 119 -10.64 18.59 16.92
C VAL A 119 -11.61 17.60 16.27
N GLN A 120 -11.58 17.45 14.95
CA GLN A 120 -12.49 16.55 14.25
C GLN A 120 -12.05 15.10 14.40
N VAL A 121 -10.73 14.83 14.39
CA VAL A 121 -10.19 13.50 14.70
C VAL A 121 -10.63 13.05 16.10
N GLY A 122 -10.59 13.94 17.09
CA GLY A 122 -11.08 13.66 18.44
C GLY A 122 -12.55 13.25 18.46
N LYS A 123 -13.41 13.91 17.66
CA LYS A 123 -14.83 13.52 17.53
C LYS A 123 -14.99 12.16 16.88
N LEU A 124 -14.27 11.90 15.78
CA LEU A 124 -14.29 10.62 15.05
C LEU A 124 -13.87 9.45 15.95
N LEU A 125 -12.85 9.63 16.80
CA LEU A 125 -12.41 8.61 17.76
C LEU A 125 -13.49 8.22 18.78
N SER A 126 -14.43 9.11 19.07
CA SER A 126 -15.54 8.92 20.01
C SER A 126 -16.90 8.70 19.33
N ASP A 127 -16.92 8.55 18.01
CA ASP A 127 -18.16 8.43 17.24
C ASP A 127 -18.89 7.10 17.51
N GLU A 128 -20.21 7.09 17.35
CA GLU A 128 -21.00 5.86 17.49
C GLU A 128 -20.75 4.89 16.33
N SER A 129 -20.46 5.42 15.13
CA SER A 129 -20.16 4.63 13.94
C SER A 129 -18.81 3.91 14.07
N PRO A 130 -18.78 2.56 13.93
CA PRO A 130 -17.53 1.81 13.86
C PRO A 130 -16.59 2.28 12.75
N LEU A 131 -17.14 2.70 11.62
CA LEU A 131 -16.39 3.23 10.48
C LEU A 131 -15.64 4.50 10.89
N PHE A 132 -16.33 5.46 11.48
CA PHE A 132 -15.71 6.74 11.86
C PHE A 132 -14.70 6.61 13.00
N ARG A 133 -14.90 5.68 13.93
CA ARG A 133 -13.86 5.32 14.90
C ARG A 133 -12.61 4.76 14.21
N CYS A 134 -12.77 3.93 13.18
CA CYS A 134 -11.63 3.46 12.37
C CYS A 134 -10.94 4.61 11.62
N VAL A 135 -11.71 5.54 11.04
CA VAL A 135 -11.18 6.75 10.38
C VAL A 135 -10.39 7.60 11.37
N GLY A 136 -10.89 7.80 12.61
CA GLY A 136 -10.18 8.52 13.66
C GLY A 136 -8.83 7.88 14.01
N LEU A 137 -8.79 6.56 14.18
CA LEU A 137 -7.55 5.82 14.44
C LEU A 137 -6.58 5.90 13.24
N ALA A 138 -7.10 5.83 12.01
CA ALA A 138 -6.33 5.98 10.79
C ALA A 138 -5.75 7.38 10.61
N ALA A 139 -6.53 8.42 10.93
CA ALA A 139 -6.08 9.80 10.90
C ALA A 139 -4.96 10.04 11.91
N CYS A 140 -5.08 9.54 13.15
CA CYS A 140 -3.99 9.63 14.12
C CYS A 140 -2.70 8.99 13.61
N ALA A 141 -2.79 7.80 12.99
CA ALA A 141 -1.62 7.14 12.41
C ALA A 141 -0.99 7.94 11.26
N ALA A 142 -1.81 8.48 10.35
CA ALA A 142 -1.35 9.35 9.25
C ALA A 142 -0.61 10.59 9.78
N HIS A 143 -1.08 11.16 10.89
CA HIS A 143 -0.46 12.30 11.58
C HIS A 143 0.66 11.92 12.56
N ARG A 144 0.93 10.62 12.75
CA ARG A 144 1.84 10.07 13.77
C ARG A 144 1.55 10.57 15.19
N GLN A 145 0.25 10.69 15.53
CA GLN A 145 -0.23 11.08 16.85
C GLN A 145 -0.74 9.88 17.63
N ASP A 146 -0.54 9.88 18.94
CA ASP A 146 -1.05 8.85 19.84
C ASP A 146 -2.54 9.08 20.15
N PRO A 147 -3.46 8.16 19.77
CA PRO A 147 -4.87 8.26 20.13
C PRO A 147 -5.12 8.04 21.64
N GLY A 148 -4.10 7.65 22.41
CA GLY A 148 -4.17 7.48 23.85
C GLY A 148 -5.23 6.45 24.25
N LYS A 149 -6.15 6.86 25.12
CA LYS A 149 -7.22 5.98 25.64
C LYS A 149 -8.10 5.39 24.52
N ALA A 150 -8.34 6.13 23.44
CA ALA A 150 -9.15 5.63 22.33
C ALA A 150 -8.53 4.40 21.66
N LEU A 151 -7.20 4.34 21.54
CA LEU A 151 -6.50 3.16 21.04
C LEU A 151 -6.63 1.97 21.98
N ILE A 152 -6.45 2.20 23.29
CA ILE A 152 -6.54 1.14 24.30
C ILE A 152 -7.96 0.54 24.36
N ASP A 153 -8.98 1.40 24.35
CA ASP A 153 -10.37 0.97 24.34
C ASP A 153 -10.69 0.18 23.05
N ALA A 154 -10.17 0.65 21.90
CA ALA A 154 -10.39 0.02 20.60
C ALA A 154 -9.76 -1.39 20.47
N LEU A 155 -8.65 -1.67 21.16
CA LEU A 155 -8.04 -3.00 21.17
C LEU A 155 -8.95 -4.09 21.77
N SER A 156 -9.86 -3.70 22.66
CA SER A 156 -10.82 -4.60 23.31
C SER A 156 -12.26 -4.42 22.82
N ASP A 157 -12.45 -3.71 21.70
CA ASP A 157 -13.79 -3.38 21.19
C ASP A 157 -14.54 -4.64 20.73
N GLY A 158 -15.86 -4.65 20.93
CA GLY A 158 -16.71 -5.75 20.46
C GLY A 158 -16.72 -5.89 18.93
N HIS A 159 -16.51 -4.79 18.20
CA HIS A 159 -16.56 -4.77 16.74
C HIS A 159 -15.20 -5.17 16.11
N PRO A 160 -15.12 -6.24 15.30
CA PRO A 160 -13.86 -6.72 14.74
C PRO A 160 -13.08 -5.69 13.91
N ILE A 161 -13.77 -4.90 13.08
CA ILE A 161 -13.12 -3.86 12.26
C ILE A 161 -12.33 -2.84 13.09
N ILE A 162 -12.86 -2.46 14.26
CA ILE A 162 -12.23 -1.50 15.16
C ILE A 162 -11.00 -2.11 15.81
N ARG A 163 -11.10 -3.35 16.28
CA ARG A 163 -9.95 -4.08 16.83
C ARG A 163 -8.85 -4.25 15.79
N ALA A 164 -9.20 -4.67 14.56
CA ALA A 164 -8.24 -4.82 13.47
C ALA A 164 -7.51 -3.50 13.19
N ARG A 165 -8.25 -2.39 13.06
CA ARG A 165 -7.66 -1.06 12.84
C ARG A 165 -6.82 -0.57 14.02
N ALA A 166 -7.24 -0.86 15.25
CA ALA A 166 -6.47 -0.55 16.46
C ALA A 166 -5.15 -1.32 16.47
N LEU A 167 -5.18 -2.63 16.21
CA LEU A 167 -3.98 -3.47 16.12
C LEU A 167 -3.02 -2.95 15.05
N GLN A 168 -3.53 -2.58 13.88
CA GLN A 168 -2.71 -1.97 12.82
C GLN A 168 -2.06 -0.66 13.29
N SER A 169 -2.82 0.20 13.98
CA SER A 169 -2.34 1.47 14.55
C SER A 169 -1.20 1.27 15.56
N VAL A 170 -1.20 0.17 16.32
CA VAL A 170 -0.10 -0.17 17.25
C VAL A 170 1.22 -0.34 16.50
N GLY A 171 1.21 -1.02 15.35
CA GLY A 171 2.38 -1.24 14.51
C GLY A 171 2.87 0.05 13.84
N GLU A 172 1.96 0.81 13.24
CA GLU A 172 2.25 2.08 12.56
C GLU A 172 2.89 3.12 13.50
N GLN A 173 2.50 3.12 14.78
CA GLN A 173 3.01 4.04 15.79
C GLN A 173 4.20 3.51 16.60
N GLY A 174 4.65 2.27 16.36
CA GLY A 174 5.79 1.71 17.09
C GLY A 174 5.53 1.44 18.57
N ARG A 175 4.27 1.20 18.97
CA ARG A 175 3.83 1.04 20.37
C ARG A 175 4.22 -0.32 20.97
N LYS A 176 5.52 -0.49 21.23
CA LYS A 176 6.10 -1.72 21.82
C LYS A 176 5.53 -2.07 23.19
N ASP A 177 5.05 -1.08 23.94
CA ASP A 177 4.37 -1.26 25.23
C ASP A 177 3.06 -2.05 25.11
N LEU A 178 2.47 -2.14 23.91
CA LEU A 178 1.23 -2.88 23.64
C LEU A 178 1.47 -4.27 23.03
N LEU A 179 2.73 -4.74 22.95
CA LEU A 179 3.07 -6.08 22.48
C LEU A 179 2.31 -7.22 23.20
N PRO A 180 2.07 -7.17 24.53
CA PRO A 180 1.28 -8.21 25.20
C PRO A 180 -0.13 -8.38 24.62
N TYR A 181 -0.82 -7.28 24.30
CA TYR A 181 -2.15 -7.33 23.67
C TYR A 181 -2.11 -7.93 22.26
N ILE A 182 -1.04 -7.66 21.51
CA ILE A 182 -0.83 -8.24 20.18
C ILE A 182 -0.66 -9.76 20.28
N GLN A 183 0.13 -10.24 21.25
CA GLN A 183 0.42 -11.67 21.40
C GLN A 183 -0.84 -12.52 21.62
N ASP A 184 -1.74 -12.07 22.49
CA ASP A 184 -3.02 -12.74 22.74
C ASP A 184 -3.90 -12.78 21.48
N THR A 185 -3.74 -11.78 20.60
CA THR A 185 -4.51 -11.67 19.35
C THR A 185 -3.95 -12.53 18.21
N LEU A 186 -2.75 -13.10 18.33
CA LEU A 186 -2.19 -13.97 17.30
C LEU A 186 -2.93 -15.30 17.14
N THR A 187 -3.79 -15.66 18.10
CA THR A 187 -4.52 -16.94 18.13
C THR A 187 -6.04 -16.80 17.99
N VAL A 188 -6.55 -15.57 17.75
CA VAL A 188 -7.99 -15.35 17.60
C VAL A 188 -8.52 -15.82 16.25
N GLU A 189 -9.82 -16.11 16.21
CA GLU A 189 -10.51 -16.64 15.04
C GLU A 189 -10.62 -15.60 13.91
N ASP A 190 -10.86 -14.33 14.24
CA ASP A 190 -11.03 -13.27 13.25
C ASP A 190 -9.75 -13.01 12.44
N ASP A 191 -9.81 -13.29 11.14
CA ASP A 191 -8.68 -13.23 10.22
C ASP A 191 -8.07 -11.83 10.11
N PHE A 192 -8.89 -10.77 10.07
CA PHE A 192 -8.41 -9.39 9.97
C PHE A 192 -7.70 -8.93 11.24
N CYS A 193 -8.23 -9.27 12.42
CA CYS A 193 -7.55 -9.03 13.70
C CYS A 193 -6.23 -9.80 13.76
N ARG A 194 -6.23 -11.09 13.42
CA ARG A 194 -5.04 -11.94 13.50
C ARG A 194 -3.96 -11.49 12.51
N TYR A 195 -4.33 -11.11 11.29
CA TYR A 195 -3.41 -10.51 10.31
C TYR A 195 -2.84 -9.19 10.81
N SER A 196 -3.69 -8.28 11.30
CA SER A 196 -3.26 -6.97 11.80
C SER A 196 -2.33 -7.10 13.02
N ALA A 197 -2.61 -8.04 13.91
CA ALA A 197 -1.75 -8.37 15.03
C ALA A 197 -0.39 -8.90 14.55
N ALA A 198 -0.36 -9.84 13.60
CA ALA A 198 0.87 -10.39 13.07
C ALA A 198 1.69 -9.36 12.30
N TRP A 199 1.04 -8.50 11.51
CA TRP A 199 1.68 -7.39 10.81
C TRP A 199 2.31 -6.40 11.79
N SER A 200 1.59 -5.98 12.82
CA SER A 200 2.12 -5.08 13.86
C SER A 200 3.23 -5.74 14.67
N ALA A 201 3.08 -7.00 15.05
CA ALA A 201 4.13 -7.77 15.73
C ALA A 201 5.42 -7.81 14.90
N ALA A 202 5.32 -8.00 13.58
CA ALA A 202 6.46 -8.01 12.67
C ALA A 202 7.18 -6.65 12.64
N LEU A 203 6.44 -5.54 12.54
CA LEU A 203 7.02 -4.19 12.58
C LEU A 203 7.69 -3.87 13.93
N LEU A 204 7.12 -4.38 15.03
CA LEU A 204 7.65 -4.16 16.38
C LEU A 204 8.82 -5.10 16.74
N GLY A 205 9.16 -6.03 15.84
CA GLY A 205 10.33 -6.88 15.97
C GLY A 205 10.09 -8.26 16.57
N SER A 206 8.84 -8.72 16.67
CA SER A 206 8.53 -10.11 17.04
C SER A 206 9.00 -11.08 15.96
N ALA A 207 9.50 -12.25 16.36
CA ALA A 207 9.90 -13.31 15.42
C ALA A 207 8.71 -14.23 15.07
N ASP A 208 7.85 -14.51 16.04
CA ASP A 208 6.72 -15.43 15.91
C ASP A 208 5.66 -14.94 14.90
N SER A 209 5.65 -13.64 14.62
CA SER A 209 4.76 -13.02 13.63
C SER A 209 4.92 -13.62 12.24
N ALA A 210 6.12 -14.06 11.87
CA ALA A 210 6.39 -14.60 10.55
C ALA A 210 5.62 -15.90 10.27
N PHE A 211 5.45 -16.75 11.29
CA PHE A 211 4.68 -17.98 11.16
C PHE A 211 3.19 -17.70 10.97
N VAL A 212 2.65 -16.73 11.72
CA VAL A 212 1.25 -16.32 11.57
C VAL A 212 1.00 -15.72 10.20
N LEU A 213 1.88 -14.81 9.74
CA LEU A 213 1.82 -14.21 8.40
C LEU A 213 1.90 -15.26 7.28
N LYS A 214 2.70 -16.33 7.47
CA LYS A 214 2.75 -17.47 6.52
C LYS A 214 1.39 -18.11 6.30
N SER A 215 0.50 -18.14 7.30
CA SER A 215 -0.86 -18.71 7.14
C SER A 215 -1.80 -17.85 6.29
N PHE A 216 -1.45 -16.58 6.04
CA PHE A 216 -2.22 -15.66 5.20
C PHE A 216 -1.76 -15.64 3.73
N VAL A 217 -0.74 -16.42 3.36
CA VAL A 217 -0.31 -16.59 1.97
C VAL A 217 -1.20 -17.65 1.30
N ARG A 218 -2.45 -17.27 1.03
CA ARG A 218 -3.50 -18.10 0.40
C ARG A 218 -4.42 -17.23 -0.44
N SER A 219 -5.03 -17.82 -1.46
CA SER A 219 -5.78 -17.09 -2.51
C SER A 219 -7.08 -16.44 -2.03
N ASP A 220 -7.66 -16.94 -0.94
CA ASP A 220 -8.90 -16.41 -0.33
C ASP A 220 -8.67 -15.22 0.60
N PHE A 221 -7.41 -14.84 0.86
CA PHE A 221 -7.09 -13.67 1.66
C PHE A 221 -6.75 -12.46 0.77
N PRO A 222 -7.17 -11.23 1.11
CA PRO A 222 -6.98 -10.07 0.22
C PRO A 222 -5.52 -9.64 -0.03
N TRP A 223 -4.59 -9.96 0.89
CA TRP A 223 -3.21 -9.46 0.84
C TRP A 223 -2.13 -10.55 1.01
N PRO A 224 -2.13 -11.60 0.17
CA PRO A 224 -1.24 -12.75 0.36
C PRO A 224 0.21 -12.40 0.03
N GLU A 225 0.45 -11.56 -0.98
CA GLU A 225 1.81 -11.15 -1.35
C GLU A 225 2.45 -10.23 -0.28
N ASP A 226 1.67 -9.36 0.35
CA ASP A 226 2.17 -8.50 1.44
C ASP A 226 2.49 -9.31 2.69
N ALA A 227 1.64 -10.29 3.02
CA ALA A 227 1.91 -11.25 4.08
C ALA A 227 3.22 -12.00 3.82
N LEU A 228 3.42 -12.49 2.60
CA LEU A 228 4.63 -13.19 2.16
C LEU A 228 5.86 -12.31 2.27
N ARG A 229 5.81 -11.09 1.70
CA ARG A 229 6.90 -10.11 1.70
C ARG A 229 7.36 -9.79 3.11
N LEU A 230 6.43 -9.62 4.05
CA LEU A 230 6.75 -9.32 5.44
C LEU A 230 7.27 -10.56 6.19
N ALA A 231 6.64 -11.72 6.00
CA ALA A 231 7.09 -12.98 6.60
C ALA A 231 8.54 -13.32 6.18
N MET A 232 8.85 -13.29 4.89
CA MET A 232 10.19 -13.60 4.35
C MET A 232 11.30 -12.70 4.89
N ARG A 233 10.99 -11.43 5.16
CA ARG A 233 11.91 -10.46 5.77
C ARG A 233 12.10 -10.65 7.27
N ARG A 234 11.11 -11.25 7.95
CA ARG A 234 11.15 -11.49 9.40
C ARG A 234 11.71 -12.85 9.77
N MET A 235 11.56 -13.86 8.93
CA MET A 235 12.15 -15.19 9.14
C MET A 235 13.67 -15.12 9.16
N ASP A 236 14.29 -16.06 9.89
CA ASP A 236 15.70 -16.33 9.69
C ASP A 236 15.97 -16.78 8.25
N HIS A 237 17.23 -16.64 7.82
CA HIS A 237 17.60 -16.86 6.43
C HIS A 237 17.33 -18.29 5.94
N ALA A 238 17.60 -19.31 6.77
CA ALA A 238 17.40 -20.70 6.38
C ALA A 238 15.92 -21.01 6.20
N SER A 239 15.08 -20.65 7.17
CA SER A 239 13.62 -20.86 7.08
C SER A 239 12.99 -20.18 5.87
N ALA A 240 13.47 -18.99 5.51
CA ALA A 240 12.98 -18.26 4.35
C ALA A 240 13.36 -18.94 3.03
N ILE A 241 14.61 -19.41 2.89
CA ILE A 241 15.08 -20.18 1.71
C ILE A 241 14.31 -21.50 1.57
N ASP A 242 14.11 -22.21 2.68
CA ASP A 242 13.36 -23.47 2.68
C ASP A 242 11.93 -23.26 2.19
N TRP A 243 11.24 -22.24 2.73
CA TRP A 243 9.87 -21.94 2.31
C TRP A 243 9.78 -21.41 0.87
N GLN A 244 10.73 -20.60 0.41
CA GLN A 244 10.80 -20.20 -1.01
C GLN A 244 10.97 -21.42 -1.92
N THR A 245 11.80 -22.39 -1.50
CA THR A 245 12.01 -23.64 -2.24
C THR A 245 10.75 -24.50 -2.27
N GLU A 246 9.99 -24.55 -1.16
CA GLU A 246 8.67 -25.21 -1.12
C GLU A 246 7.70 -24.58 -2.11
N LEU A 247 7.61 -23.25 -2.15
CA LEU A 247 6.74 -22.52 -3.08
C LEU A 247 7.17 -22.75 -4.54
N ALA A 248 8.47 -22.80 -4.83
CA ALA A 248 8.98 -23.00 -6.19
C ALA A 248 8.67 -24.40 -6.76
N ARG A 249 8.36 -25.38 -5.89
CA ARG A 249 8.02 -26.76 -6.30
C ARG A 249 6.54 -26.96 -6.61
N GLN A 250 5.68 -26.04 -6.20
CA GLN A 250 4.23 -26.14 -6.43
C GLN A 250 3.86 -25.33 -7.66
N ALA A 251 3.19 -25.97 -8.62
CA ALA A 251 2.88 -25.36 -9.92
C ALA A 251 2.14 -24.01 -9.82
N ASN A 252 1.26 -23.88 -8.82
CA ASN A 252 0.40 -22.69 -8.66
C ASN A 252 1.00 -21.61 -7.74
N SER A 253 2.24 -21.75 -7.28
CA SER A 253 2.88 -20.76 -6.41
C SER A 253 4.22 -20.25 -6.90
N THR A 254 4.58 -20.48 -8.16
CA THR A 254 5.84 -19.99 -8.73
C THR A 254 5.94 -18.47 -8.66
N ARG A 255 4.84 -17.74 -8.92
CA ARG A 255 4.78 -16.28 -8.73
C ARG A 255 5.15 -15.88 -7.30
N LEU A 256 4.56 -16.53 -6.31
CA LEU A 256 4.87 -16.30 -4.89
C LEU A 256 6.34 -16.66 -4.59
N ALA A 257 6.88 -17.74 -5.17
CA ALA A 257 8.29 -18.10 -5.00
C ALA A 257 9.26 -17.05 -5.58
N ILE A 258 8.86 -16.36 -6.66
CA ILE A 258 9.63 -15.24 -7.25
C ILE A 258 9.61 -14.03 -6.33
N ILE A 259 8.43 -13.63 -5.85
CA ILE A 259 8.26 -12.50 -4.92
C ILE A 259 9.02 -12.78 -3.61
N ALA A 260 8.94 -14.01 -3.12
CA ALA A 260 9.70 -14.47 -1.97
C ALA A 260 11.20 -14.32 -2.19
N ALA A 261 11.72 -14.70 -3.36
CA ALA A 261 13.14 -14.57 -3.67
C ALA A 261 13.61 -13.11 -3.61
N GLY A 262 12.83 -12.18 -4.17
CA GLY A 262 13.07 -10.74 -4.05
C GLY A 262 13.03 -10.24 -2.61
N ALA A 263 12.03 -10.67 -1.83
CA ALA A 263 11.89 -10.32 -0.41
C ALA A 263 12.99 -10.90 0.48
N ILE A 264 13.52 -12.09 0.15
CA ILE A 264 14.64 -12.70 0.84
C ILE A 264 15.91 -11.89 0.59
N GLY A 265 16.14 -11.50 -0.67
CA GLY A 265 17.28 -10.68 -1.04
C GLY A 265 18.58 -11.46 -1.28
N ASP A 266 18.54 -12.80 -1.35
CA ASP A 266 19.77 -13.60 -1.48
C ASP A 266 20.18 -13.81 -2.95
N PRO A 267 21.40 -13.39 -3.34
CA PRO A 267 21.93 -13.58 -4.69
C PRO A 267 21.98 -15.03 -5.17
N VAL A 268 21.94 -16.02 -4.26
CA VAL A 268 21.86 -17.45 -4.61
C VAL A 268 20.64 -17.77 -5.46
N LEU A 269 19.56 -16.99 -5.35
CA LEU A 269 18.31 -17.19 -6.09
C LEU A 269 18.32 -16.49 -7.46
N ILE A 270 19.27 -15.60 -7.75
CA ILE A 270 19.30 -14.82 -9.00
C ILE A 270 19.32 -15.71 -10.26
N PRO A 271 20.15 -16.77 -10.37
CA PRO A 271 20.12 -17.63 -11.55
C PRO A 271 18.73 -18.21 -11.82
N TRP A 272 18.03 -18.65 -10.77
CA TRP A 272 16.67 -19.16 -10.89
C TRP A 272 15.65 -18.06 -11.25
N ILE A 273 15.77 -16.86 -10.69
CA ILE A 273 14.93 -15.70 -11.07
C ILE A 273 15.10 -15.39 -12.57
N ILE A 274 16.33 -15.40 -13.08
CA ILE A 274 16.62 -15.17 -14.51
C ILE A 274 15.99 -16.27 -15.37
N GLU A 275 16.00 -17.52 -14.94
CA GLU A 275 15.29 -18.59 -15.64
C GLU A 275 13.78 -18.31 -15.71
N GLN A 276 13.17 -17.80 -14.63
CA GLN A 276 11.74 -17.45 -14.63
C GLN A 276 11.41 -16.29 -15.57
N MET A 277 12.38 -15.43 -15.94
CA MET A 277 12.18 -14.38 -16.95
C MET A 277 11.84 -14.94 -18.35
N THR A 278 12.08 -16.23 -18.59
CA THR A 278 11.75 -16.88 -19.86
C THR A 278 10.27 -17.29 -19.97
N VAL A 279 9.54 -17.27 -18.85
CA VAL A 279 8.11 -17.61 -18.78
C VAL A 279 7.30 -16.32 -18.87
N PRO A 280 6.51 -16.08 -19.94
CA PRO A 280 5.80 -14.82 -20.17
C PRO A 280 4.98 -14.32 -18.98
N GLU A 281 4.23 -15.20 -18.32
CA GLU A 281 3.35 -14.90 -17.19
C GLU A 281 4.11 -14.51 -15.92
N LEU A 282 5.41 -14.85 -15.84
CA LEU A 282 6.27 -14.63 -14.68
C LEU A 282 7.38 -13.62 -14.95
N ALA A 283 7.54 -13.20 -16.21
CA ALA A 283 8.73 -12.49 -16.64
C ALA A 283 8.89 -11.15 -15.92
N ARG A 284 7.80 -10.38 -15.85
CA ARG A 284 7.80 -9.05 -15.24
C ARG A 284 8.04 -9.08 -13.74
N VAL A 285 7.33 -9.92 -12.98
CA VAL A 285 7.57 -10.12 -11.55
C VAL A 285 8.97 -10.68 -11.25
N ALA A 286 9.54 -11.51 -12.13
CA ALA A 286 10.93 -11.95 -12.02
C ALA A 286 11.92 -10.79 -12.22
N GLY A 287 11.65 -9.93 -13.21
CA GLY A 287 12.39 -8.68 -13.42
C GLY A 287 12.34 -7.76 -12.20
N GLU A 288 11.17 -7.61 -11.59
CA GLU A 288 11.00 -6.82 -10.38
C GLU A 288 11.81 -7.39 -9.21
N SER A 289 11.71 -8.70 -8.92
CA SER A 289 12.51 -9.35 -7.87
C SER A 289 14.02 -9.21 -8.12
N PHE A 290 14.46 -9.32 -9.37
CA PHE A 290 15.86 -9.08 -9.73
C PHE A 290 16.29 -7.63 -9.45
N THR A 291 15.46 -6.66 -9.82
CA THR A 291 15.65 -5.23 -9.53
C THR A 291 15.71 -4.97 -8.02
N MET A 292 14.82 -5.60 -7.25
CA MET A 292 14.77 -5.47 -5.79
C MET A 292 16.08 -5.93 -5.12
N ILE A 293 16.75 -6.95 -5.65
CA ILE A 293 18.03 -7.44 -5.11
C ILE A 293 19.18 -6.55 -5.57
N THR A 294 19.20 -6.19 -6.86
CA THR A 294 20.40 -5.66 -7.53
C THR A 294 20.40 -4.15 -7.74
N SER A 295 19.28 -3.47 -7.48
CA SER A 295 19.01 -2.05 -7.80
C SER A 295 19.02 -1.66 -9.28
N VAL A 296 19.26 -2.60 -10.20
CA VAL A 296 19.30 -2.24 -11.63
C VAL A 296 17.88 -2.05 -12.14
N ASP A 297 17.60 -0.83 -12.59
CA ASP A 297 16.38 -0.53 -13.33
C ASP A 297 16.52 -1.13 -14.74
N ILE A 298 15.65 -2.09 -15.05
CA ILE A 298 15.71 -2.89 -16.29
C ILE A 298 15.48 -2.02 -17.53
N ALA A 299 14.54 -1.07 -17.46
CA ALA A 299 14.25 -0.18 -18.58
C ALA A 299 15.39 0.84 -18.75
N TYR A 300 15.83 1.48 -17.66
CA TYR A 300 16.88 2.49 -17.71
C TYR A 300 18.25 1.93 -18.14
N ALA A 301 18.53 0.66 -17.83
CA ALA A 301 19.78 0.00 -18.16
C ALA A 301 19.79 -0.70 -19.54
N ASP A 302 18.77 -0.48 -20.37
CA ASP A 302 18.59 -1.14 -21.67
C ASP A 302 18.62 -2.69 -21.56
N LEU A 303 18.00 -3.23 -20.50
CA LEU A 303 17.90 -4.67 -20.24
C LEU A 303 16.51 -5.24 -20.56
N GLU A 304 15.61 -4.41 -21.06
CA GLU A 304 14.26 -4.81 -21.46
C GLU A 304 14.24 -5.54 -22.81
N GLY A 305 13.20 -6.33 -23.02
CA GLY A 305 12.88 -7.04 -24.25
C GLY A 305 11.51 -6.61 -24.78
N GLU A 306 11.10 -7.20 -25.89
CA GLU A 306 9.77 -6.97 -26.44
C GLU A 306 8.71 -7.75 -25.65
N ARG A 307 7.50 -7.17 -25.54
CA ARG A 307 6.32 -7.89 -25.05
C ARG A 307 6.14 -9.20 -25.85
N PRO A 308 5.97 -10.36 -25.19
CA PRO A 308 5.76 -11.62 -25.89
C PRO A 308 4.54 -11.56 -26.82
N LYS A 309 4.72 -12.06 -28.05
CA LYS A 309 3.66 -12.05 -29.06
C LYS A 309 2.49 -12.92 -28.62
N GLY A 310 1.28 -12.36 -28.66
CA GLY A 310 0.06 -13.06 -28.27
C GLY A 310 -0.14 -13.20 -26.76
N PHE A 311 0.65 -12.51 -25.94
CA PHE A 311 0.40 -12.44 -24.50
C PHE A 311 -0.76 -11.48 -24.22
N GLU A 312 -1.81 -12.01 -23.62
CA GLU A 312 -2.99 -11.29 -23.16
C GLU A 312 -3.00 -11.31 -21.62
N SER A 313 -3.23 -10.15 -21.03
CA SER A 313 -3.31 -9.94 -19.58
C SER A 313 -4.21 -8.74 -19.30
N GLY A 314 -4.93 -8.79 -18.19
CA GLY A 314 -5.92 -7.77 -17.87
C GLY A 314 -7.28 -8.01 -18.54
N PRO A 315 -8.30 -7.19 -18.22
CA PRO A 315 -9.60 -7.26 -18.87
C PRO A 315 -9.47 -7.00 -20.36
N THR A 316 -10.23 -7.76 -21.16
CA THR A 316 -10.32 -7.51 -22.60
C THR A 316 -11.33 -6.38 -22.89
N GLU A 317 -11.33 -5.87 -24.12
CA GLU A 317 -12.37 -4.92 -24.57
C GLU A 317 -13.73 -5.61 -24.85
N ASP A 318 -13.84 -6.94 -24.64
CA ASP A 318 -15.08 -7.68 -24.84
C ASP A 318 -16.01 -7.48 -23.63
N PRO A 319 -17.18 -6.83 -23.80
CA PRO A 319 -18.11 -6.60 -22.70
C PRO A 319 -18.77 -7.88 -22.15
N GLU A 320 -18.61 -9.02 -22.84
CA GLU A 320 -19.06 -10.34 -22.36
C GLU A 320 -17.94 -11.12 -21.64
N ASP A 321 -16.74 -10.56 -21.54
CA ASP A 321 -15.65 -11.15 -20.76
C ASP A 321 -15.93 -10.96 -19.27
N GLU A 322 -16.08 -12.07 -18.55
CA GLU A 322 -16.31 -12.06 -17.10
C GLU A 322 -15.01 -11.77 -16.32
N ASP A 323 -13.84 -11.84 -16.96
CA ASP A 323 -12.56 -11.55 -16.32
C ASP A 323 -12.26 -10.04 -16.32
N VAL A 324 -12.49 -9.42 -15.16
CA VAL A 324 -12.21 -8.01 -14.90
C VAL A 324 -10.91 -7.80 -14.11
N GLU A 325 -10.11 -8.86 -13.90
CA GLU A 325 -8.87 -8.75 -13.14
C GLU A 325 -7.85 -7.92 -13.92
N MET A 326 -7.42 -6.79 -13.33
CA MET A 326 -6.34 -6.00 -13.90
C MET A 326 -5.03 -6.76 -13.85
N ASP A 327 -4.18 -6.54 -14.85
CA ASP A 327 -2.85 -7.11 -14.90
C ASP A 327 -1.99 -6.58 -13.73
N PRO A 328 -1.59 -7.43 -12.77
CA PRO A 328 -0.82 -6.98 -11.60
C PRO A 328 0.59 -6.49 -11.95
N ASP A 329 1.07 -6.80 -13.16
CA ASP A 329 2.40 -6.47 -13.63
C ASP A 329 2.39 -5.44 -14.79
N GLU A 330 1.25 -4.78 -15.06
CA GLU A 330 1.07 -3.85 -16.20
C GLU A 330 2.21 -2.82 -16.33
N ASP A 331 2.61 -2.26 -15.19
CA ASP A 331 3.61 -1.20 -15.08
C ASP A 331 5.07 -1.69 -15.03
N LEU A 332 5.30 -2.99 -15.09
CA LEU A 332 6.64 -3.57 -15.02
C LEU A 332 7.24 -3.77 -16.42
N PRO A 333 8.54 -3.51 -16.60
CA PRO A 333 9.21 -3.74 -17.88
C PRO A 333 9.30 -5.23 -18.19
N TRP A 334 9.25 -5.58 -19.47
CA TRP A 334 9.53 -6.94 -19.94
C TRP A 334 11.04 -7.17 -19.91
N PRO A 335 11.61 -8.01 -19.04
CA PRO A 335 13.05 -8.26 -19.05
C PRO A 335 13.48 -9.07 -20.27
N ASN A 336 14.66 -8.76 -20.82
CA ASN A 336 15.37 -9.67 -21.71
C ASN A 336 16.28 -10.60 -20.88
N PRO A 337 16.01 -11.92 -20.79
CA PRO A 337 16.78 -12.83 -19.94
C PRO A 337 18.28 -12.91 -20.28
N GLU A 338 18.64 -12.75 -21.56
CA GLU A 338 20.02 -12.85 -22.04
C GLU A 338 20.83 -11.59 -21.69
N LEU A 339 20.23 -10.41 -21.86
CA LEU A 339 20.82 -9.13 -21.46
C LEU A 339 20.96 -9.07 -19.94
N VAL A 340 19.90 -9.44 -19.21
CA VAL A 340 19.92 -9.50 -17.73
C VAL A 340 20.99 -10.47 -17.24
N ASN A 341 21.08 -11.68 -17.80
CA ASN A 341 22.13 -12.63 -17.41
C ASN A 341 23.53 -12.09 -17.72
N THR A 342 23.73 -11.46 -18.88
CA THR A 342 25.01 -10.84 -19.24
C THR A 342 25.39 -9.75 -18.25
N TRP A 343 24.44 -8.91 -17.85
CA TRP A 343 24.63 -7.92 -16.79
C TRP A 343 24.99 -8.59 -15.47
N TRP A 344 24.26 -9.65 -15.08
CA TRP A 344 24.50 -10.37 -13.83
C TRP A 344 25.92 -10.96 -13.78
N GLN A 345 26.37 -11.65 -14.83
CA GLN A 345 27.72 -12.23 -14.86
C GLN A 345 28.83 -11.18 -14.68
N LYS A 346 28.61 -9.95 -15.15
CA LYS A 346 29.54 -8.82 -14.97
C LYS A 346 29.52 -8.26 -13.54
N ASN A 347 28.35 -8.23 -12.88
CA ASN A 347 28.15 -7.53 -11.61
C ASN A 347 28.14 -8.45 -10.37
N LYS A 348 28.01 -9.78 -10.54
CA LYS A 348 27.85 -10.74 -9.44
C LYS A 348 28.99 -10.76 -8.41
N SER A 349 30.17 -10.26 -8.76
CA SER A 349 31.32 -10.18 -7.85
C SER A 349 31.09 -9.21 -6.68
N GLY A 350 30.16 -8.25 -6.81
CA GLY A 350 29.74 -7.34 -5.74
C GLY A 350 28.77 -7.96 -4.74
N PHE A 351 28.35 -9.21 -4.94
CA PHE A 351 27.33 -9.88 -4.15
C PHE A 351 27.90 -11.13 -3.47
N ARG A 352 27.32 -11.46 -2.31
CA ARG A 352 27.68 -12.65 -1.53
C ARG A 352 26.45 -13.49 -1.26
N ASN A 353 26.44 -14.73 -1.74
CA ASN A 353 25.40 -15.71 -1.42
C ASN A 353 25.31 -15.92 0.11
N GLY A 354 24.10 -16.17 0.61
CA GLY A 354 23.84 -16.29 2.05
C GLY A 354 23.77 -14.95 2.78
N ALA A 355 23.86 -13.82 2.08
CA ALA A 355 23.58 -12.49 2.62
C ALA A 355 22.36 -11.90 1.91
N ARG A 356 21.56 -11.13 2.67
CA ARG A 356 20.36 -10.48 2.16
C ARG A 356 20.70 -9.08 1.65
N TYR A 357 20.21 -8.75 0.45
CA TYR A 357 20.35 -7.46 -0.20
C TYR A 357 18.99 -6.84 -0.48
N LEU A 358 18.91 -5.52 -0.33
CA LEU A 358 17.83 -4.68 -0.82
C LEU A 358 18.46 -3.56 -1.62
N LEU A 359 18.11 -3.47 -2.90
CA LEU A 359 18.63 -2.50 -3.85
C LEU A 359 20.16 -2.41 -3.74
N LYS A 360 20.88 -3.50 -4.10
CA LYS A 360 22.35 -3.69 -4.03
C LYS A 360 23.02 -3.53 -2.66
N HIS A 361 22.30 -3.09 -1.64
CA HIS A 361 22.86 -2.87 -0.31
C HIS A 361 22.53 -4.03 0.63
N PRO A 362 23.51 -4.55 1.40
CA PRO A 362 23.22 -5.53 2.44
C PRO A 362 22.17 -4.99 3.42
N ILE A 363 21.21 -5.83 3.83
CA ILE A 363 20.21 -5.46 4.84
C ILE A 363 20.87 -5.45 6.22
N THR A 364 21.53 -4.34 6.54
CA THR A 364 22.11 -4.03 7.84
C THR A 364 21.55 -2.71 8.35
N TYR A 365 21.64 -2.48 9.65
CA TYR A 365 21.18 -1.23 10.27
C TYR A 365 21.76 0.02 9.57
N GLU A 366 23.08 0.03 9.33
CA GLU A 366 23.79 1.13 8.68
C GLU A 366 23.27 1.48 7.28
N HIS A 367 22.83 0.49 6.50
CA HIS A 367 22.32 0.73 5.15
C HIS A 367 20.83 1.10 5.13
N MET A 368 20.10 0.93 6.23
CA MET A 368 18.67 1.22 6.33
C MET A 368 18.36 2.56 7.03
N GLU A 369 19.37 3.23 7.62
CA GLU A 369 19.24 4.59 8.19
C GLU A 369 19.33 5.71 7.12
N HIS A 370 19.75 5.38 5.91
CA HIS A 370 19.99 6.29 4.79
C HIS A 370 19.10 5.93 3.59
#